data_AF-A0A1A3ESC2-F1
#
_entry.id   AF-A0A1A3ESC2-F1
#
_cell.length_a   1.000
_cell.length_b   1.000
_cell.length_c   1.000
_cell.angle_alpha   90.00
_cell.angle_beta   90.00
_cell.angle_gamma   90.00
#
_symmetry.space_group_name_H-M   'P 1'
#
loop_
_entity.id
_entity.type
_entity.pdbx_description
1 polymer ?
#
loop_
_entity_poly.entity_id
_entity_poly.type
_entity_poly.pdbx_seq_one_letter_code
_entity_poly.pdbx_strand_id
1 'polypeptide(L)' 'MADLNFAYDLTLDEARRRSAVVEAMTDDWDPIAVLAQEEEAYEMLYSNLDDEQQRVYDELVRTGVLPERTAARAAD' A
#
# COMPACT_ATOMS: atom_id res chain seq x y z
N MET A 1 -26.68 12.46 -37.95
CA MET A 1 -25.60 12.55 -36.94
C MET A 1 -24.92 11.21 -36.93
N ALA A 2 -23.61 11.16 -37.20
CA ALA A 2 -22.88 9.90 -37.16
C ALA A 2 -22.71 9.48 -35.69
N ASP A 3 -23.07 8.23 -35.37
CA ASP A 3 -22.80 7.64 -34.06
C ASP A 3 -21.28 7.52 -33.88
N LEU A 4 -20.73 8.28 -32.94
CA LEU A 4 -19.33 8.18 -32.53
C LEU A 4 -19.24 7.10 -31.46
N ASN A 5 -18.66 5.95 -31.81
CA ASN A 5 -18.37 4.90 -30.84
C ASN A 5 -17.05 5.21 -30.12
N PHE A 6 -17.10 5.44 -28.81
CA PHE A 6 -15.93 5.68 -27.99
C PHE A 6 -15.56 4.39 -27.24
N ALA A 7 -14.41 3.81 -27.59
CA ALA A 7 -13.82 2.69 -26.88
C ALA A 7 -12.52 3.14 -26.23
N TYR A 8 -12.36 2.88 -24.94
CA TYR A 8 -11.18 3.24 -24.17
C TYR A 8 -10.53 1.99 -23.58
N ASP A 9 -9.25 1.79 -23.89
CA ASP A 9 -8.47 0.69 -23.35
C ASP A 9 -7.87 1.12 -22.00
N LEU A 10 -8.55 0.72 -20.92
CA LEU A 10 -8.10 1.00 -19.56
C LEU A 10 -6.80 0.29 -19.21
N THR A 11 -6.48 -0.85 -19.84
CA THR A 11 -5.24 -1.58 -19.58
C THR A 11 -4.05 -0.84 -20.17
N LEU A 12 -4.19 -0.33 -21.39
CA LEU A 12 -3.18 0.51 -22.02
C LEU A 12 -2.97 1.82 -21.27
N ASP A 13 -4.06 2.43 -20.81
CA ASP A 13 -3.96 3.67 -20.02
C ASP A 13 -3.32 3.44 -18.64
N GLU A 14 -3.64 2.32 -17.99
CA GLU A 14 -3.01 1.90 -16.74
C GLU A 14 -1.50 1.74 -16.90
N ALA A 15 -1.06 1.10 -17.99
CA ALA A 15 0.35 0.92 -18.28
C ALA A 15 1.05 2.28 -18.43
N ARG A 16 0.44 3.24 -19.15
CA ARG A 16 0.99 4.59 -19.32
C ARG A 16 1.09 5.34 -17.99
N ARG A 17 0.05 5.27 -17.16
CA ARG A 17 0.04 5.91 -15.85
C ARG A 17 1.14 5.34 -14.95
N ARG A 18 1.32 4.02 -14.92
CA ARG A 18 2.40 3.39 -14.14
C ARG A 18 3.79 3.77 -14.65
N SER A 19 3.99 3.81 -15.97
CA SER A 19 5.26 4.26 -16.55
C SER A 19 5.59 5.70 -16.17
N ALA A 20 4.62 6.61 -16.24
CA ALA A 20 4.82 8.01 -15.84
C ALA A 20 5.15 8.16 -14.35
N VAL A 21 4.57 7.32 -13.48
CA VAL A 21 4.90 7.29 -12.04
C VAL A 21 6.34 6.85 -11.82
N VAL A 22 6.78 5.79 -12.50
CA VAL A 22 8.15 5.28 -12.40
C VAL A 22 9.16 6.29 -12.96
N GLU A 23 8.83 6.98 -14.07
CA GLU A 23 9.68 8.03 -14.64
C GLU A 23 9.81 9.26 -13.71
N ALA A 24 8.78 9.56 -12.93
CA ALA A 24 8.81 10.63 -11.95
C ALA A 24 9.65 10.30 -10.70
N MET A 25 9.99 9.02 -10.49
CA MET A 25 10.85 8.59 -9.39
C MET A 25 12.31 8.86 -9.74
N THR A 26 13.04 9.46 -8.80
CA THR A 26 14.46 9.82 -8.98
C THR A 26 15.35 8.58 -9.00
N ASP A 27 16.54 8.68 -9.59
CA ASP A 27 17.52 7.57 -9.65
C ASP A 27 17.94 7.03 -8.26
N ASP A 28 17.81 7.85 -7.21
CA ASP A 28 18.11 7.45 -5.82
C ASP A 28 16.94 6.74 -5.12
N TRP A 29 15.82 6.51 -5.80
CA TRP A 29 14.65 5.85 -5.20
C TRP A 29 14.87 4.33 -5.10
N ASP A 30 15.07 3.85 -3.86
CA ASP A 30 15.10 2.43 -3.54
C ASP A 30 13.73 1.97 -3.00
N PRO A 31 12.89 1.29 -3.82
CA PRO A 31 11.57 0.85 -3.40
C PRO A 31 11.62 -0.18 -2.25
N ILE A 32 12.69 -0.96 -2.16
CA ILE A 32 12.85 -1.96 -1.10
C ILE A 32 13.16 -1.26 0.22
N ALA A 33 14.05 -0.27 0.19
CA ALA A 33 14.34 0.54 1.38
C ALA A 33 13.10 1.33 1.85
N VAL A 34 12.32 1.91 0.93
CA VAL A 34 11.07 2.61 1.28
C VAL A 34 10.06 1.65 1.90
N LEU A 35 9.85 0.45 1.34
CA LEU A 35 8.95 -0.55 1.93
C LEU A 35 9.39 -0.96 3.34
N ALA A 36 10.68 -1.19 3.56
CA ALA A 36 11.19 -1.53 4.88
C ALA A 36 10.99 -0.39 5.90
N GLN A 37 11.14 0.87 5.47
CA GLN A 37 10.89 2.04 6.33
C GLN A 37 9.41 2.20 6.67
N GLU A 38 8.51 1.92 5.72
CA GLU A 38 7.06 1.93 5.97
C GLU A 38 6.67 0.84 6.98
N GLU A 39 7.27 -0.36 6.90
CA GLU A 39 7.08 -1.42 7.90
C GLU A 39 7.58 -0.99 9.28
N GLU A 40 8.77 -0.38 9.36
CA GLU A 40 9.31 0.16 10.62
C GLU A 40 8.41 1.26 11.20
N ALA A 41 7.91 2.17 10.36
CA ALA A 41 6.99 3.22 10.76
C ALA A 41 5.66 2.66 11.27
N TYR A 42 5.15 1.61 10.63
CA TYR A 42 3.94 0.91 11.06
C TYR A 42 4.12 0.26 12.44
N GLU A 43 5.26 -0.39 12.67
CA GLU A 43 5.61 -0.97 13.98
C GLU A 43 5.74 0.10 15.06
N MET A 44 6.32 1.26 14.73
CA MET A 44 6.41 2.40 15.64
C MET A 44 5.05 3.01 15.98
N LEU A 45 4.11 3.08 15.02
CA LEU A 45 2.79 3.68 15.22
C LEU A 45 1.98 2.96 16.31
N TYR A 46 2.13 1.64 16.40
CA TYR A 46 1.49 0.80 17.42
C TYR A 46 2.49 0.33 18.49
N SER A 47 3.58 1.07 18.66
CA SER A 47 4.50 0.90 19.78
C SER A 47 3.98 1.63 21.02
N ASN A 48 4.32 1.11 22.20
CA ASN A 48 4.02 1.76 23.49
C ASN A 48 2.52 2.05 23.74
N LEU A 49 1.64 1.19 23.22
CA LEU A 49 0.21 1.27 23.53
C LEU A 49 -0.01 1.00 25.02
N ASP A 50 -0.91 1.78 25.62
CA ASP A 50 -1.44 1.44 26.95
C ASP A 50 -2.41 0.26 26.89
N ASP A 51 -2.84 -0.23 28.04
CA ASP A 51 -3.70 -1.41 28.15
C ASP A 51 -5.04 -1.27 27.41
N GLU A 52 -5.61 -0.06 27.38
CA GLU A 52 -6.88 0.19 26.67
C GLU A 52 -6.65 0.23 25.16
N GLN A 53 -5.61 0.92 24.73
CA GLN A 53 -5.20 1.01 23.33
C GLN A 53 -4.82 -0.36 22.76
N GLN A 54 -4.09 -1.18 23.52
CA GLN A 54 -3.73 -2.53 23.10
C GLN A 54 -4.97 -3.40 22.91
N ARG A 55 -5.95 -3.31 23.82
CA ARG A 55 -7.22 -4.05 23.69
C ARG A 55 -7.99 -3.67 22.43
N VAL A 56 -8.02 -2.38 22.08
CA VAL A 56 -8.66 -1.90 20.84
C VAL A 56 -7.87 -2.39 19.62
N TYR A 57 -6.54 -2.29 19.66
CA TYR A 57 -5.69 -2.78 18.59
C TYR A 57 -5.94 -4.28 18.31
N ASP A 58 -5.97 -5.12 19.34
CA ASP A 58 -6.21 -6.56 19.23
C ASP A 58 -7.59 -6.86 18.61
N GLU A 59 -8.62 -6.08 18.97
CA GLU A 59 -9.95 -6.20 18.38
C GLU A 59 -9.97 -5.88 16.89
N LEU A 60 -9.27 -4.80 16.49
CA LEU A 60 -9.18 -4.38 15.10
C LEU A 60 -8.42 -5.40 14.26
N VAL A 61 -7.38 -6.03 14.81
CA VAL A 61 -6.68 -7.14 14.17
C VAL A 61 -7.62 -8.35 14.03
N ARG A 62 -8.28 -8.76 15.12
CA ARG A 62 -9.20 -9.91 15.13
C ARG A 62 -10.35 -9.77 14.13
N THR A 63 -10.86 -8.56 13.95
CA THR A 63 -11.96 -8.26 13.01
C THR A 63 -11.49 -8.03 11.57
N GLY A 64 -10.17 -8.05 11.33
CA GLY A 64 -9.57 -7.86 10.00
C GLY A 64 -9.55 -6.41 9.52
N VAL A 65 -9.79 -5.45 10.41
CA VAL A 65 -9.66 -4.01 10.10
C VAL A 65 -8.18 -3.64 10.03
N LEU A 66 -7.36 -4.18 10.93
CA LEU A 66 -5.91 -4.03 10.89
C LEU A 66 -5.24 -5.37 10.53
N PRO A 67 -4.10 -5.34 9.80
CA PRO A 67 -3.31 -6.54 9.52
C PRO A 67 -2.57 -7.06 10.77
N GLU A 68 -2.29 -8.37 10.80
CA GLU A 68 -1.43 -8.99 11.82
C GLU A 68 0.05 -8.61 11.62
N ARG A 69 0.77 -8.28 12.71
CA ARG A 69 2.18 -7.82 12.67
C ARG A 69 3.18 -8.90 12.25
N THR A 70 2.86 -10.18 12.38
CA THR A 70 3.80 -11.29 12.19
C THR A 70 3.51 -12.19 10.99
N ALA A 71 2.47 -11.93 10.19
CA ALA A 71 2.12 -12.77 9.06
C ALA A 71 2.05 -11.99 7.73
N ALA A 72 3.14 -12.13 6.97
CA ALA A 72 3.22 -12.10 5.50
C ALA A 72 2.98 -10.76 4.77
N ARG A 73 4.08 -10.14 4.31
CA ARG A 73 4.15 -9.49 2.98
C ARG A 73 5.46 -9.76 2.22
N ALA A 74 5.98 -10.98 2.36
CA ALA A 74 6.96 -11.54 1.43
C ALA A 74 6.62 -13.01 1.13
N ALA A 75 5.45 -13.24 0.53
CA ALA A 75 5.10 -14.48 -0.18
C ALA A 75 3.83 -14.26 -1.02
N ASP A 76 3.98 -13.69 -2.21
CA ASP A 76 3.53 -14.21 -3.54
C ASP A 76 3.99 -13.22 -4.63
#